data_AF-A0A8B8LKL7-F1
#
_entry.id   AF-A0A8B8LKL7-F1
#
_cell.length_a   1.000
_cell.length_b   1.000
_cell.length_c   1.000
_cell.angle_alpha   90.00
_cell.angle_beta   90.00
_cell.angle_gamma   90.00
#
_symmetry.space_group_name_H-M   'P 1'
#
loop_
_entity.id
_entity.type
_entity.pdbx_description
1 polymer ?
#
loop_
_entity_poly.entity_id
_entity_poly.type
_entity_poly.pdbx_seq_one_letter_code
_entity_poly.pdbx_strand_id
1 'polypeptide(L)'
;MKSNFAVFIVFSLLLVANFSCARKDLGGYWDNTMKGQPMPQAIKDLIGDPQASYAGKDRFIRDFDVKPNVILYHTHVVPMKEKHKPLAKNQV
;
A
#
# COMPACT_ATOMS: atom_id res chain seq x y z
N MET A 1 31.05 6.90 33.76
CA MET A 1 30.20 6.13 32.81
C MET A 1 30.94 6.11 31.48
N LYS A 2 31.17 4.94 30.89
CA LYS A 2 31.85 4.86 29.59
C LYS A 2 30.89 5.41 28.53
N SER A 3 31.33 6.42 27.78
CA SER A 3 30.49 7.04 26.76
C SER A 3 30.38 6.11 25.54
N ASN A 4 29.17 5.66 25.24
CA ASN A 4 28.86 4.86 24.05
C ASN A 4 28.62 5.74 22.80
N PHE A 5 29.02 7.02 22.85
CA PHE A 5 28.77 7.98 21.78
C PHE A 5 29.31 7.51 20.42
N ALA A 6 30.44 6.81 20.40
CA ALA A 6 31.02 6.23 19.20
C ALA A 6 30.05 5.25 18.49
N VAL A 7 29.29 4.45 19.25
CA VAL A 7 28.30 3.50 18.69
C VAL A 7 27.17 4.24 18.00
N PHE A 8 26.68 5.33 18.60
CA PHE A 8 25.63 6.17 18.00
C PHE A 8 26.09 6.88 16.74
N ILE A 9 27.35 7.35 16.69
CA ILE A 9 27.96 7.96 15.50
C ILE A 9 28.03 6.93 14.37
N VAL A 10 28.56 5.73 14.64
CA VAL A 10 28.69 4.67 13.64
C VAL A 10 27.31 4.21 13.14
N PHE A 11 26.33 4.05 14.03
CA PHE A 11 24.97 3.69 13.65
C PHE A 11 24.28 4.77 12.80
N SER A 12 24.48 6.05 13.15
CA SER A 12 23.96 7.18 12.37
C SER A 12 24.57 7.23 10.96
N LEU A 13 25.88 6.98 10.85
CA LEU A 13 26.57 6.90 9.56
C LEU A 13 26.05 5.72 8.73
N LEU A 14 25.80 4.56 9.35
CA LEU A 14 25.25 3.39 8.67
C LEU A 14 23.83 3.67 8.13
N LEU A 15 22.99 4.37 8.89
CA LEU A 15 21.64 4.77 8.46
C LEU A 15 21.67 5.71 7.24
N VAL A 16 22.59 6.69 7.23
CA VAL A 16 22.73 7.66 6.14
C VAL A 16 23.41 7.04 4.91
N ALA A 17 24.36 6.13 5.08
CA ALA A 17 25.02 5.47 3.95
C ALA A 17 24.07 4.59 3.13
N ASN A 18 22.97 4.12 3.73
CA ASN A 18 21.96 3.28 3.08
C ASN A 18 20.84 4.09 2.39
N PHE A 19 21.14 5.29 1.87
CA PHE A 19 20.27 5.91 0.86
C PHE A 19 20.28 5.05 -0.42
N SER A 20 19.53 3.94 -0.38
CA SER A 20 19.15 3.20 -1.57
C SER A 20 18.34 4.17 -2.41
N CYS A 21 18.95 4.65 -3.47
CA CYS A 21 18.25 5.30 -4.57
C CYS A 21 17.39 4.20 -5.20
N ALA A 22 16.20 3.98 -4.62
CA ALA A 22 15.36 2.81 -4.87
C ALA A 22 14.93 2.67 -6.33
N ARG A 23 15.10 3.72 -7.13
CA ARG A 23 15.04 3.67 -8.59
C ARG A 23 16.12 4.55 -9.19
N LYS A 24 17.30 3.97 -9.38
CA LYS A 24 18.39 4.60 -10.14
C LYS A 24 18.07 4.71 -11.63
N ASP A 25 17.19 3.84 -12.14
CA ASP A 25 16.76 3.81 -13.53
C ASP A 25 15.25 3.48 -13.62
N LEU A 26 14.42 4.52 -13.62
CA LEU A 26 12.99 4.35 -13.94
C LEU A 26 12.79 3.95 -15.40
N GLY A 27 13.69 4.34 -16.30
CA GLY A 27 13.57 4.10 -17.74
C GLY A 27 13.68 2.63 -18.08
N GLY A 28 14.73 1.95 -17.63
CA GLY A 28 15.00 0.54 -17.95
C GLY A 28 13.96 -0.44 -17.39
N TYR A 29 13.36 -0.15 -16.23
CA TYR A 29 12.25 -0.96 -15.72
C TYR A 29 11.04 -0.93 -16.65
N TRP A 30 10.68 0.27 -17.12
CA TRP A 30 9.53 0.46 -18.01
C TRP A 30 9.79 -0.10 -19.41
N ASP A 31 11.03 0.02 -19.89
CA ASP A 31 11.47 -0.58 -21.17
C ASP A 31 11.24 -2.10 -21.18
N ASN A 32 11.71 -2.80 -20.15
CA ASN A 32 11.47 -4.25 -20.01
C ASN A 32 9.98 -4.60 -19.84
N THR A 33 9.24 -3.79 -19.09
CA THR A 33 7.81 -4.01 -18.85
C THR A 33 6.99 -3.88 -20.14
N MET A 34 7.37 -2.96 -21.04
CA MET A 34 6.67 -2.73 -22.31
C MET A 34 7.04 -3.70 -23.41
N LYS A 35 8.13 -4.46 -23.26
CA LYS A 35 8.59 -5.44 -24.26
C LYS A 35 8.73 -4.79 -25.65
N GLY A 36 9.32 -3.60 -25.71
CA GLY A 36 9.55 -2.85 -26.94
C GLY A 36 8.33 -2.11 -27.52
N GLN A 37 7.17 -2.14 -26.86
CA GLN A 37 6.05 -1.27 -27.19
C GLN A 37 6.28 0.15 -26.67
N PRO A 38 5.71 1.19 -27.32
CA PRO A 38 5.78 2.54 -26.78
C PRO A 38 4.97 2.66 -25.48
N MET A 39 5.45 3.50 -24.55
CA MET A 39 4.73 3.83 -23.31
C MET A 39 3.28 4.28 -23.60
N PRO A 40 2.28 3.75 -22.89
CA PRO A 40 0.90 4.22 -23.01
C PRO A 40 0.79 5.70 -22.62
N GLN A 41 0.07 6.47 -23.44
CA GLN A 41 -0.09 7.91 -23.23
C GLN A 41 -0.69 8.23 -21.85
N ALA A 42 -1.62 7.41 -21.37
CA ALA A 42 -2.25 7.56 -20.05
C ALA A 42 -1.28 7.47 -18.87
N ILE A 43 -0.09 6.85 -19.05
CA ILE A 43 0.89 6.65 -17.97
C ILE A 43 2.11 7.56 -18.15
N LYS A 44 2.35 8.08 -19.37
CA LYS A 44 3.44 9.04 -19.64
C LYS A 44 3.41 10.22 -18.68
N ASP A 45 2.23 10.77 -18.42
CA ASP A 45 2.08 11.95 -17.57
C ASP A 45 2.28 11.65 -16.08
N LEU A 46 2.18 10.39 -15.66
CA LEU A 46 2.46 9.97 -14.28
C LEU A 46 3.95 9.74 -14.00
N ILE A 47 4.73 9.42 -15.03
CA ILE A 47 6.17 9.19 -14.91
C ILE A 47 6.83 10.55 -15.03
N GLY A 48 6.92 11.23 -13.89
CA GLY A 48 7.47 12.57 -13.80
C GLY A 48 8.82 12.65 -14.51
N ASP A 49 8.98 13.68 -15.35
CA ASP A 49 10.24 13.96 -16.03
C ASP A 49 11.38 14.05 -14.98
N PRO A 50 12.45 13.24 -15.13
CA PRO A 50 13.62 13.31 -14.27
C PRO A 50 14.24 14.71 -14.19
N GLN A 51 14.07 15.54 -15.22
CA GLN A 51 14.53 16.93 -15.24
C GLN A 51 13.58 17.90 -14.51
N ALA A 52 12.28 17.59 -14.46
CA ALA A 52 11.28 18.45 -13.82
C ALA A 52 11.22 18.30 -12.29
N SER A 53 11.93 17.32 -11.69
CA SER A 53 11.93 17.13 -10.23
C SER A 53 12.61 18.24 -9.44
N TYR A 54 13.35 19.15 -10.10
CA TYR A 54 13.99 20.30 -9.46
C TYR A 54 13.11 21.54 -9.39
N ALA A 55 12.03 21.61 -10.18
CA ALA A 55 11.10 22.73 -10.16
C ALA A 55 9.90 22.37 -9.30
N GLY A 56 9.95 22.77 -8.02
CA GLY A 56 8.92 22.53 -7.02
C GLY A 56 7.51 22.79 -7.55
N LYS A 57 6.80 21.72 -7.85
CA LYS A 57 5.35 21.70 -8.02
C LYS A 57 4.86 20.41 -7.41
N ASP A 58 3.98 20.53 -6.42
CA ASP A 58 3.24 19.42 -5.84
C ASP A 58 2.45 18.71 -6.97
N ARG A 59 3.08 17.73 -7.61
CA ARG A 59 2.51 16.91 -8.69
C ARG A 59 1.45 15.93 -8.21
N PHE A 60 1.38 15.74 -6.90
CA PHE A 60 0.36 14.88 -6.29
C PHE A 60 -0.87 15.74 -6.02
N ILE A 61 -1.93 15.45 -6.77
CA ILE A 61 -3.28 15.85 -6.42
C ILE A 61 -3.56 15.30 -5.01
N ARG A 62 -3.82 16.18 -4.04
CA ARG A 62 -4.15 15.80 -2.65
C ARG A 62 -5.63 15.97 -2.34
N ASP A 63 -6.47 15.98 -3.36
CA ASP A 63 -7.93 16.14 -3.24
C ASP A 63 -8.66 14.83 -2.91
N PHE A 64 -7.91 13.77 -2.57
CA PHE A 64 -8.49 12.55 -2.07
C PHE A 64 -9.32 12.82 -0.80
N ASP A 65 -10.51 12.21 -0.73
CA ASP A 65 -11.36 12.29 0.44
C ASP A 65 -10.63 11.67 1.63
N VAL A 66 -10.14 12.53 2.53
CA VAL A 66 -9.44 12.13 3.77
C VAL A 66 -10.44 11.60 4.81
N LYS A 67 -11.74 11.65 4.50
CA LYS A 67 -12.77 11.16 5.40
C LYS A 67 -12.58 9.65 5.63
N PRO A 68 -12.39 9.22 6.88
CA PRO A 68 -12.25 7.80 7.17
C PRO A 68 -13.55 7.08 6.81
N ASN A 69 -13.48 6.10 5.91
CA ASN A 69 -14.60 5.21 5.61
C ASN A 69 -14.50 3.98 6.53
N VAL A 70 -15.41 3.86 7.50
CA VAL A 70 -15.53 2.66 8.34
C VAL A 70 -16.58 1.75 7.71
N ILE A 71 -16.13 0.73 6.99
CA ILE A 71 -17.02 -0.28 6.39
C ILE A 71 -17.19 -1.41 7.43
N LEU A 72 -18.34 -1.44 8.12
CA LEU A 72 -18.71 -2.55 9.00
C LEU A 72 -19.45 -3.62 8.19
N TYR A 73 -18.79 -4.75 7.93
CA TYR A 73 -19.44 -5.92 7.37
C TYR A 73 -20.22 -6.64 8.49
N HIS A 74 -21.55 -6.63 8.41
CA HIS A 74 -22.38 -7.49 9.24
C HIS A 74 -22.47 -8.88 8.60
N THR A 75 -21.98 -9.90 9.29
CA THR A 75 -22.32 -11.29 8.96
C THR A 75 -23.81 -11.48 9.21
N HIS A 76 -24.59 -11.71 8.15
CA HIS A 76 -25.97 -12.14 8.26
C HIS A 76 -25.99 -13.56 8.85
N VAL A 77 -26.12 -13.67 10.18
CA VAL A 77 -26.46 -14.94 10.82
C VAL A 77 -27.94 -15.23 10.56
N VAL A 78 -28.22 -16.18 9.66
CA VAL A 78 -29.57 -16.73 9.50
C VAL A 78 -29.89 -17.54 10.76
N PRO A 79 -30.94 -17.19 11.54
CA PRO A 79 -31.31 -18.00 12.69
C PRO A 79 -31.80 -19.37 12.22
N MET A 80 -31.11 -20.42 12.65
CA MET A 80 -31.49 -21.80 12.39
C MET A 80 -32.80 -22.09 13.11
N LYS A 81 -33.88 -22.34 12.36
CA LYS A 81 -35.16 -22.74 12.95
C LYS A 81 -34.99 -24.10 13.61
N GLU A 82 -35.03 -24.14 14.94
CA GLU A 82 -35.12 -25.38 15.71
C GLU A 82 -36.40 -26.12 15.32
N LYS A 83 -36.27 -27.27 14.65
CA LYS A 83 -37.39 -28.18 14.41
C LYS A 83 -37.68 -28.94 15.70
N HIS A 84 -38.62 -28.44 16.50
CA HIS A 84 -39.28 -29.25 17.51
C HIS A 84 -40.05 -30.40 16.83
N LYS A 85 -39.58 -31.64 16.99
CA LYS A 85 -40.39 -32.85 16.72
C LYS A 85 -41.45 -32.99 17.82
N PRO A 86 -42.75 -33.11 17.51
CA PRO A 86 -43.71 -33.55 18.50
C PRO A 86 -43.53 -35.05 18.78
N LEU A 87 -43.34 -35.38 20.05
CA LEU A 87 -43.32 -36.73 20.60
C LEU A 87 -44.70 -37.39 20.37
N ALA A 88 -44.71 -38.55 19.71
CA ALA A 88 -45.93 -39.32 19.44
C ALA A 88 -46.61 -39.71 20.76
N LYS A 89 -47.90 -39.38 20.90
CA LYS A 89 -48.77 -39.89 21.97
C LYS A 89 -49.37 -41.20 21.49
N ASN A 90 -48.98 -42.33 22.11
CA ASN A 90 -49.70 -43.58 21.98
C ASN A 90 -50.72 -43.66 23.13
N GLN A 91 -52.00 -43.83 22.77
CA GLN A 91 -53.11 -44.11 23.67
C GLN A 91 -53.14 -45.60 24.05
N VAL A 92 -53.40 -45.89 25.32
CA VAL A 92 -54.33 -46.93 25.79
C VAL A 92 -55.09 -46.34 26.97
#